data_AF-A0AB74U773-F1
#
_entry.id   AF-A0AB74U773-F1
#
_cell.length_a   1.000
_cell.length_b   1.000
_cell.length_c   1.000
_cell.angle_alpha   90.00
_cell.angle_beta   90.00
_cell.angle_gamma   90.00
#
_symmetry.space_group_name_H-M   'P 1'
#
loop_
_entity.id
_entity.type
_entity.pdbx_description
1 polymer ?
#
loop_
_entity_poly.entity_id
_entity_poly.type
_entity_poly.pdbx_seq_one_letter_code
_entity_poly.pdbx_strand_id
1 'polypeptide(L)'
;MNRFIKRGSIVLVTAGILAGCASESDQQAADSQQVEESAMDNQDAGEAASDVAQTVDVEGLQDHYHTGDKVKLIAKGDGAAWQWVDGNNQVIGDSEMLEIDAKDGLQVKAQALDDNDKIIGESDVMEIHIDDHHGTDGDEVASRIYSGFFYNDEIEERELSDWEGQWQSVHTYLADGDLDEVMEHKAEAADDPEKTAEYYKEYYTKGYETDIQYIDIHGSEVTFTDEEGEQQSADYEHDGHEVLEYERGNRGVRFVFKRVGDNDKMPKYIQFSDHAIAPQEALHYHLYWGDDRQELLDEVEHWPTYYPIDYTIEQIKADMMAH
;
A
#
# COMPACT_ATOMS: atom_id res chain seq x y z
N MET A 1 28.60 -1.45 33.37
CA MET A 1 28.88 -1.95 34.74
C MET A 1 27.84 -3.00 35.13
N ASN A 2 28.25 -4.27 35.12
CA ASN A 2 27.70 -5.43 35.84
C ASN A 2 26.43 -5.25 36.71
N ARG A 3 25.34 -5.99 36.42
CA ARG A 3 24.96 -7.23 37.15
C ARG A 3 23.59 -7.80 36.74
N PHE A 4 23.63 -8.93 36.04
CA PHE A 4 22.56 -9.93 35.98
C PHE A 4 22.45 -10.68 37.32
N ILE A 5 21.22 -10.91 37.80
CA ILE A 5 20.92 -11.84 38.91
C ILE A 5 20.10 -13.01 38.37
N LYS A 6 20.74 -14.19 38.32
CA LYS A 6 20.09 -15.49 38.14
C LYS A 6 19.40 -15.93 39.44
N ARG A 7 18.23 -16.57 39.30
CA ARG A 7 17.76 -17.64 40.21
C ARG A 7 17.12 -18.75 39.37
N GLY A 8 17.53 -19.99 39.63
CA GLY A 8 16.98 -21.20 39.01
C GLY A 8 16.44 -22.18 40.05
N SER A 9 15.71 -23.20 39.57
CA SER A 9 15.44 -24.54 40.13
C SER A 9 14.57 -25.27 39.08
N ILE A 10 15.05 -26.25 38.31
CA ILE A 10 15.21 -27.71 38.55
C ILE A 10 13.89 -28.44 38.93
N VAL A 11 13.41 -29.36 38.06
CA VAL A 11 13.26 -30.83 38.28
C VAL A 11 12.30 -31.55 37.29
N LEU A 12 12.84 -32.60 36.64
CA LEU A 12 12.32 -33.91 36.12
C LEU A 12 11.07 -34.01 35.20
N VAL A 13 11.18 -34.49 33.95
CA VAL A 13 11.34 -35.88 33.40
C VAL A 13 10.02 -36.68 33.32
N THR A 14 9.51 -36.99 32.10
CA THR A 14 9.46 -38.34 31.48
C THR A 14 8.80 -38.34 30.09
N ALA A 15 9.26 -39.27 29.24
CA ALA A 15 8.83 -39.55 27.87
C ALA A 15 7.67 -40.57 27.79
N GLY A 16 6.98 -40.62 26.64
CA GLY A 16 6.08 -41.73 26.27
C GLY A 16 5.53 -41.61 24.84
N ILE A 17 5.95 -42.53 23.97
CA ILE A 17 5.51 -42.76 22.57
C ILE A 17 4.41 -43.85 22.57
N LEU A 18 3.48 -43.79 21.59
CA LEU A 18 2.76 -44.88 20.85
C LEU A 18 1.31 -44.42 20.53
N ALA A 19 0.88 -44.22 19.27
CA ALA A 19 0.59 -45.16 18.17
C ALA A 19 -0.80 -45.84 18.21
N GLY A 20 -1.52 -45.75 17.06
CA GLY A 20 -2.67 -46.58 16.64
C GLY A 20 -4.05 -45.94 16.91
N CYS A 21 -5.09 -46.04 16.08
CA CYS A 21 -5.39 -46.86 14.88
C CYS A 21 -6.63 -46.28 14.14
N ALA A 22 -6.75 -46.67 12.87
CA ALA A 22 -7.80 -46.36 11.90
C ALA A 22 -9.15 -47.10 12.07
N SER A 23 -10.17 -46.66 11.30
CA SER A 23 -11.19 -47.45 10.54
C SER A 23 -12.18 -46.46 9.88
N GLU A 24 -12.28 -46.28 8.55
CA GLU A 24 -12.98 -47.07 7.50
C GLU A 24 -14.36 -47.61 7.94
N SER A 25 -15.49 -47.35 7.28
CA SER A 25 -15.91 -47.71 5.90
C SER A 25 -17.35 -47.15 5.70
N ASP A 26 -17.84 -46.80 4.51
CA ASP A 26 -18.47 -47.74 3.57
C ASP A 26 -18.67 -47.13 2.17
N GLN A 27 -18.41 -47.96 1.15
CA GLN A 27 -18.77 -47.77 -0.26
C GLN A 27 -20.03 -48.58 -0.58
N GLN A 28 -20.85 -48.11 -1.53
CA GLN A 28 -21.47 -49.02 -2.51
C GLN A 28 -21.77 -48.35 -3.86
N ALA A 29 -21.08 -48.87 -4.87
CA ALA A 29 -21.32 -48.98 -6.32
C ALA A 29 -22.81 -49.11 -6.74
N ALA A 30 -23.28 -48.93 -7.98
CA ALA A 30 -22.75 -48.69 -9.33
C ALA A 30 -23.98 -48.40 -10.24
N ASP A 31 -23.81 -47.74 -11.40
CA ASP A 31 -24.35 -48.25 -12.68
C ASP A 31 -23.71 -47.54 -13.87
N SER A 32 -23.47 -48.31 -14.93
CA SER A 32 -22.71 -47.93 -16.13
C SER A 32 -23.59 -48.15 -17.35
N GLN A 33 -23.75 -47.15 -18.22
CA GLN A 33 -24.17 -47.38 -19.60
C GLN A 33 -23.43 -46.45 -20.57
N GLN A 34 -22.63 -47.09 -21.44
CA GLN A 34 -22.07 -46.56 -22.68
C GLN A 34 -23.17 -46.48 -23.77
N VAL A 35 -23.18 -45.42 -24.58
CA VAL A 35 -23.61 -45.47 -25.99
C VAL A 35 -22.81 -44.45 -26.83
N GLU A 36 -22.01 -45.03 -27.73
CA GLU A 36 -21.60 -44.64 -29.11
C GLU A 36 -21.09 -43.23 -29.48
N GLU A 37 -19.86 -43.25 -30.00
CA GLU A 37 -19.26 -42.27 -30.92
C GLU A 37 -20.04 -42.15 -32.24
N SER A 38 -20.18 -40.92 -32.72
CA SER A 38 -20.28 -40.63 -34.16
C SER A 38 -19.40 -39.43 -34.49
N ALA A 39 -18.31 -39.68 -35.20
CA ALA A 39 -17.41 -38.67 -35.75
C ALA A 39 -18.01 -38.02 -37.01
N MET A 40 -18.00 -36.69 -37.08
CA MET A 40 -18.03 -35.94 -38.35
C MET A 40 -17.61 -34.48 -38.14
N ASP A 41 -16.32 -34.26 -38.39
CA ASP A 41 -15.67 -33.18 -39.17
C ASP A 41 -16.07 -31.69 -38.96
N ASN A 42 -15.11 -30.97 -38.40
CA ASN A 42 -14.65 -29.60 -38.68
C ASN A 42 -15.62 -28.58 -39.27
N GLN A 43 -15.88 -27.53 -38.47
CA GLN A 43 -15.71 -26.15 -38.93
C GLN A 43 -15.15 -25.31 -37.77
N ASP A 44 -13.82 -25.22 -37.79
CA ASP A 44 -12.98 -24.28 -37.08
C ASP A 44 -13.38 -22.85 -37.47
N ALA A 45 -14.05 -22.15 -36.55
CA ALA A 45 -14.13 -20.70 -36.57
C ALA A 45 -13.00 -20.21 -35.66
N GLY A 46 -11.83 -20.03 -36.28
CA GLY A 46 -10.64 -19.57 -35.59
C GLY A 46 -10.88 -18.22 -34.92
N GLU A 47 -10.96 -18.24 -33.60
CA GLU A 47 -10.42 -17.14 -32.80
C GLU A 47 -8.95 -17.04 -33.17
N ALA A 48 -8.55 -15.88 -33.72
CA ALA A 48 -7.16 -15.59 -33.97
C ALA A 48 -6.44 -15.51 -32.62
N ALA A 49 -5.86 -16.62 -32.18
CA ALA A 49 -4.88 -16.63 -31.12
C ALA A 49 -3.70 -15.76 -31.58
N SER A 50 -3.54 -14.61 -30.93
CA SER A 50 -2.39 -13.73 -31.06
C SER A 50 -1.16 -14.48 -30.56
N ASP A 51 -0.36 -15.01 -31.48
CA ASP A 51 0.87 -15.77 -31.22
C ASP A 51 2.03 -14.80 -30.89
N VAL A 52 1.81 -13.92 -29.90
CA VAL A 52 2.82 -12.95 -29.43
C VAL A 52 3.56 -13.58 -28.25
N ALA A 53 4.82 -13.96 -28.50
CA ALA A 53 5.61 -14.78 -27.57
C ALA A 53 6.51 -13.98 -26.60
N GLN A 54 6.52 -12.64 -26.68
CA GLN A 54 7.36 -11.79 -25.84
C GLN A 54 6.52 -10.85 -25.00
N THR A 55 6.74 -10.88 -23.68
CA THR A 55 6.24 -9.89 -22.74
C THR A 55 7.08 -8.62 -22.86
N VAL A 56 6.41 -7.47 -22.97
CA VAL A 56 7.03 -6.14 -22.89
C VAL A 56 6.93 -5.67 -21.44
N ASP A 57 8.08 -5.29 -20.88
CA ASP A 57 8.11 -4.66 -19.56
C ASP A 57 7.74 -3.18 -19.69
N VAL A 58 6.96 -2.66 -18.74
CA VAL A 58 6.56 -1.26 -18.70
C VAL A 58 6.96 -0.67 -17.35
N GLU A 59 7.64 0.48 -17.40
CA GLU A 59 8.03 1.25 -16.22
C GLU A 59 7.17 2.52 -16.10
N GLY A 60 7.00 3.02 -14.88
CA GLY A 60 6.35 4.31 -14.60
C GLY A 60 4.85 4.26 -14.29
N LEU A 61 4.26 3.06 -14.27
CA LEU A 61 2.92 2.89 -13.71
C LEU A 61 2.96 3.17 -12.20
N GLN A 62 2.01 3.96 -11.72
CA GLN A 62 1.81 4.24 -10.31
C GLN A 62 0.60 3.44 -9.80
N ASP A 63 0.60 3.10 -8.52
CA ASP A 63 -0.50 2.39 -7.87
C ASP A 63 -1.82 3.17 -7.99
N HIS A 64 -1.73 4.50 -7.79
CA HIS A 64 -2.79 5.44 -8.10
C HIS A 64 -2.23 6.75 -8.63
N TYR A 65 -3.11 7.56 -9.19
CA TYR A 65 -2.88 8.93 -9.64
C TYR A 65 -3.90 9.86 -9.00
N HIS A 66 -3.64 11.16 -9.02
CA HIS A 66 -4.57 12.19 -8.60
C HIS A 66 -5.25 12.85 -9.79
N THR A 67 -6.41 13.48 -9.58
CA THR A 67 -7.15 14.20 -10.59
C THR A 67 -6.30 15.34 -11.17
N GLY A 68 -6.02 15.26 -12.47
CA GLY A 68 -5.19 16.24 -13.18
C GLY A 68 -3.76 15.77 -13.42
N ASP A 69 -3.36 14.62 -12.87
CA ASP A 69 -2.05 14.04 -13.11
C ASP A 69 -1.82 13.63 -14.56
N LYS A 70 -0.53 13.51 -14.89
CA LYS A 70 -0.05 12.93 -16.13
C LYS A 70 0.49 11.54 -15.87
N VAL A 71 -0.07 10.56 -16.56
CA VAL A 71 0.48 9.21 -16.62
C VAL A 71 1.67 9.22 -17.58
N LYS A 72 2.83 8.76 -17.10
CA LYS A 72 4.07 8.64 -17.89
C LYS A 72 4.57 7.21 -17.85
N LEU A 73 4.40 6.48 -18.95
CA LEU A 73 4.82 5.08 -19.07
C LEU A 73 5.95 4.94 -20.08
N ILE A 74 6.89 4.04 -19.81
CA ILE A 74 8.02 3.75 -20.70
C ILE A 74 8.05 2.25 -20.98
N ALA A 75 7.89 1.88 -22.25
CA ALA A 75 8.02 0.49 -22.67
C ALA A 75 9.50 0.09 -22.80
N LYS A 76 9.85 -1.12 -22.33
CA LYS A 76 11.20 -1.68 -22.41
C LYS A 76 11.19 -2.95 -23.25
N GLY A 77 12.20 -3.08 -24.12
CA GLY A 77 12.40 -4.29 -24.92
C GLY A 77 13.01 -4.01 -26.30
N ASP A 78 13.10 -5.07 -27.11
CA ASP A 78 13.78 -5.08 -28.41
C ASP A 78 12.84 -4.80 -29.59
N GLY A 79 11.95 -3.79 -29.45
CA GLY A 79 11.09 -3.31 -30.54
C GLY A 79 11.82 -2.43 -31.54
N ALA A 80 11.53 -2.58 -32.84
CA ALA A 80 11.96 -1.61 -33.85
C ALA A 80 11.13 -0.31 -33.78
N ALA A 81 9.86 -0.45 -33.38
CA ALA A 81 8.93 0.64 -33.07
C ALA A 81 7.99 0.23 -31.94
N TRP A 82 7.25 1.21 -31.41
CA TRP A 82 6.31 1.05 -30.29
C TRP A 82 4.95 1.60 -30.64
N GLN A 83 3.90 0.96 -30.15
CA GLN A 83 2.57 1.57 -30.08
C GLN A 83 1.92 1.27 -28.74
N TRP A 84 1.14 2.23 -28.26
CA TRP A 84 0.32 2.12 -27.07
C TRP A 84 -1.13 2.07 -27.49
N VAL A 85 -1.88 1.13 -26.93
CA VAL A 85 -3.31 0.97 -27.20
C VAL A 85 -4.14 1.04 -25.93
N ASP A 86 -5.37 1.53 -26.05
CA ASP A 86 -6.34 1.50 -24.96
C ASP A 86 -7.06 0.13 -24.85
N GLY A 87 -7.97 -0.02 -23.88
CA GLY A 87 -8.79 -1.22 -23.71
C GLY A 87 -9.69 -1.58 -24.92
N ASN A 88 -9.87 -0.67 -25.89
CA ASN A 88 -10.59 -0.92 -27.14
C ASN A 88 -9.63 -1.20 -28.33
N ASN A 89 -8.34 -1.40 -28.06
CA ASN A 89 -7.27 -1.51 -29.05
C ASN A 89 -7.12 -0.26 -29.95
N GLN A 90 -7.54 0.92 -29.50
CA GLN A 90 -7.28 2.17 -30.20
C GLN A 90 -5.87 2.66 -29.88
N VAL A 91 -5.10 3.02 -30.92
CA VAL A 91 -3.75 3.60 -30.73
C VAL A 91 -3.86 4.97 -30.05
N ILE A 92 -3.16 5.12 -28.93
CA ILE A 92 -3.07 6.33 -28.11
C ILE A 92 -1.64 6.90 -28.01
N GLY A 93 -0.65 6.19 -28.54
CA GLY A 93 0.73 6.66 -28.65
C GLY A 93 1.56 5.76 -29.58
N ASP A 94 2.64 6.30 -30.14
CA ASP A 94 3.48 5.64 -31.17
C ASP A 94 5.00 5.76 -30.86
N SER A 95 5.32 6.01 -29.59
CA SER A 95 6.68 6.21 -29.09
C SER A 95 6.99 5.26 -27.94
N GLU A 96 8.27 5.08 -27.61
CA GLU A 96 8.70 4.29 -26.44
C GLU A 96 8.07 4.80 -25.13
N MET A 97 7.90 6.13 -25.02
CA MET A 97 7.23 6.80 -23.92
C MET A 97 5.79 7.17 -24.30
N LEU A 98 4.86 6.90 -23.39
CA LEU A 98 3.49 7.43 -23.41
C LEU A 98 3.34 8.49 -22.33
N GLU A 99 2.78 9.65 -22.69
CA GLU A 99 2.34 10.67 -21.74
C GLU A 99 0.89 11.06 -22.03
N ILE A 100 -0.01 10.79 -21.08
CA ILE A 100 -1.46 11.05 -21.21
C ILE A 100 -2.03 11.64 -19.92
N ASP A 101 -3.19 12.30 -20.01
CA ASP A 101 -3.96 12.67 -18.81
C ASP A 101 -4.44 11.40 -18.09
N ALA A 102 -4.26 11.35 -16.77
CA ALA A 102 -4.83 10.30 -15.94
C ALA A 102 -6.35 10.27 -16.10
N LYS A 103 -6.89 9.07 -16.26
CA LYS A 103 -8.33 8.82 -16.36
C LYS A 103 -8.65 7.52 -15.64
N ASP A 104 -9.52 7.59 -14.66
CA ASP A 104 -9.89 6.44 -13.86
C ASP A 104 -10.49 5.31 -14.73
N GLY A 105 -10.01 4.10 -14.49
CA GLY A 105 -10.37 2.89 -15.25
C GLY A 105 -9.84 2.85 -16.68
N LEU A 106 -8.95 3.78 -17.09
CA LEU A 106 -8.35 3.72 -18.42
C LEU A 106 -7.38 2.54 -18.49
N GLN A 107 -7.70 1.57 -19.34
CA GLN A 107 -6.81 0.46 -19.62
C GLN A 107 -5.83 0.81 -20.75
N VAL A 108 -4.57 0.47 -20.57
CA VAL A 108 -3.46 0.75 -21.49
C VAL A 108 -2.60 -0.50 -21.66
N LYS A 109 -2.07 -0.70 -22.87
CA LYS A 109 -1.12 -1.79 -23.19
C LYS A 109 -0.04 -1.30 -24.17
N ALA A 110 1.21 -1.69 -23.92
CA ALA A 110 2.32 -1.46 -24.83
C ALA A 110 2.44 -2.61 -25.84
N GLN A 111 2.76 -2.29 -27.09
CA GLN A 111 3.00 -3.28 -28.15
C GLN A 111 4.31 -2.94 -28.87
N ALA A 112 5.23 -3.90 -28.90
CA ALA A 112 6.48 -3.83 -29.66
C ALA A 112 6.23 -4.26 -31.10
N LEU A 113 6.75 -3.50 -32.06
CA LEU A 113 6.60 -3.73 -33.50
C LEU A 113 7.95 -4.05 -34.14
N ASP A 114 7.94 -4.92 -35.17
CA ASP A 114 9.08 -5.12 -36.06
C ASP A 114 9.14 -4.09 -37.19
N ASP A 115 10.17 -4.19 -38.06
CA ASP A 115 10.36 -3.28 -39.21
C ASP A 115 9.21 -3.32 -40.25
N ASN A 116 8.25 -4.25 -40.14
CA ASN A 116 7.09 -4.38 -41.02
C ASN A 116 5.77 -4.08 -40.30
N ASP A 117 5.81 -3.37 -39.17
CA ASP A 117 4.65 -3.03 -38.32
C ASP A 117 3.91 -4.26 -37.77
N LYS A 118 4.58 -5.42 -37.67
CA LYS A 118 3.99 -6.60 -37.05
C LYS A 118 4.27 -6.57 -35.55
N ILE A 119 3.22 -6.81 -34.75
CA ILE A 119 3.34 -6.98 -33.30
C ILE A 119 4.20 -8.22 -33.00
N ILE A 120 5.28 -8.00 -32.26
CA ILE A 120 6.24 -9.02 -31.82
C ILE A 120 6.29 -9.19 -30.31
N GLY A 121 5.75 -8.25 -29.54
CA GLY A 121 5.63 -8.30 -28.08
C GLY A 121 4.47 -7.44 -27.57
N GLU A 122 3.89 -7.81 -26.44
CA GLU A 122 2.85 -7.04 -25.75
C GLU A 122 3.11 -7.02 -24.24
N SER A 123 2.74 -5.94 -23.56
CA SER A 123 2.70 -5.90 -22.10
C SER A 123 1.41 -6.56 -21.58
N ASP A 124 1.35 -6.79 -20.27
CA ASP A 124 0.06 -6.98 -19.60
C ASP A 124 -0.79 -5.71 -19.73
N VAL A 125 -2.11 -5.85 -19.56
CA VAL A 125 -3.03 -4.71 -19.52
C VAL A 125 -2.85 -4.02 -18.18
N MET A 126 -2.55 -2.73 -18.21
CA MET A 126 -2.43 -1.87 -17.04
C MET A 126 -3.69 -1.00 -16.94
N GLU A 127 -4.23 -0.83 -15.75
CA GLU A 127 -5.37 0.04 -15.49
C GLU A 127 -4.90 1.26 -14.70
N ILE A 128 -5.31 2.45 -15.13
CA ILE A 128 -5.02 3.70 -14.44
C ILE A 128 -6.11 3.93 -13.40
N HIS A 129 -5.72 3.97 -12.13
CA HIS A 129 -6.60 4.24 -11.01
C HIS A 129 -6.40 5.69 -10.55
N ILE A 130 -7.49 6.44 -10.38
CA ILE A 130 -7.45 7.75 -9.71
C ILE A 130 -7.96 7.61 -8.29
N ASP A 131 -7.14 8.02 -7.33
CA ASP A 131 -7.54 8.16 -5.94
C ASP A 131 -7.06 9.52 -5.41
N ASP A 132 -7.99 10.45 -5.22
CA ASP A 132 -7.70 11.79 -4.69
C ASP A 132 -7.58 11.80 -3.16
N HIS A 133 -7.73 10.64 -2.50
CA HIS A 133 -7.79 10.40 -1.04
C HIS A 133 -8.94 11.12 -0.31
N HIS A 134 -9.41 12.23 -0.85
CA HIS A 134 -10.62 12.96 -0.50
C HIS A 134 -11.86 12.43 -1.25
N GLY A 135 -11.76 11.28 -1.93
CA GLY A 135 -12.77 10.76 -2.84
C GLY A 135 -12.87 11.53 -4.15
N THR A 136 -13.33 10.85 -5.19
CA THR A 136 -13.47 11.41 -6.54
C THR A 136 -14.33 12.69 -6.55
N ASP A 137 -14.05 13.62 -7.47
CA ASP A 137 -14.87 14.81 -7.75
C ASP A 137 -16.39 14.48 -7.76
N GLY A 138 -17.06 14.74 -6.63
CA GLY A 138 -18.49 14.48 -6.43
C GLY A 138 -18.84 13.62 -5.21
N ASP A 139 -17.88 12.96 -4.56
CA ASP A 139 -18.10 12.29 -3.28
C ASP A 139 -17.85 13.25 -2.11
N GLU A 140 -18.87 14.09 -1.85
CA GLU A 140 -18.87 15.02 -0.71
C GLU A 140 -18.66 14.31 0.65
N VAL A 141 -18.93 12.99 0.75
CA VAL A 141 -18.79 12.22 1.98
C VAL A 141 -17.34 11.83 2.21
N ALA A 142 -16.67 11.26 1.22
CA ALA A 142 -15.25 10.94 1.32
C ALA A 142 -14.41 12.19 1.60
N SER A 143 -14.69 13.31 0.91
CA SER A 143 -13.90 14.54 1.03
C SER A 143 -13.98 15.17 2.42
N ARG A 144 -15.20 15.21 3.00
CA ARG A 144 -15.37 15.71 4.36
C ARG A 144 -14.75 14.77 5.39
N ILE A 145 -14.82 13.44 5.19
CA ILE A 145 -14.23 12.45 6.10
C ILE A 145 -12.73 12.65 6.16
N TYR A 146 -12.07 12.67 5.00
CA TYR A 146 -10.62 12.89 4.91
C TYR A 146 -10.19 14.23 5.54
N SER A 147 -11.02 15.27 5.36
CA SER A 147 -10.81 16.59 5.98
C SER A 147 -11.08 16.62 7.51
N GLY A 148 -11.43 15.48 8.11
CA GLY A 148 -11.68 15.34 9.54
C GLY A 148 -13.10 15.75 9.98
N PHE A 149 -14.08 15.72 9.08
CA PHE A 149 -15.48 16.07 9.34
C PHE A 149 -16.41 14.87 9.13
N PHE A 150 -16.56 14.08 10.19
CA PHE A 150 -17.38 12.86 10.22
C PHE A 150 -18.20 12.71 11.49
N TYR A 151 -19.28 11.93 11.40
CA TYR A 151 -20.11 11.55 12.53
C TYR A 151 -19.58 10.26 13.18
N ASN A 152 -19.87 10.07 14.47
CA ASN A 152 -19.35 8.90 15.21
C ASN A 152 -19.96 7.58 14.74
N ASP A 153 -21.15 7.60 14.14
CA ASP A 153 -21.83 6.42 13.60
C ASP A 153 -21.34 6.03 12.20
N GLU A 154 -20.39 6.78 11.64
CA GLU A 154 -19.69 6.47 10.38
C GLU A 154 -18.34 5.78 10.61
N ILE A 155 -17.91 5.66 11.87
CA ILE A 155 -16.66 5.02 12.23
C ILE A 155 -16.91 3.52 12.33
N GLU A 156 -16.11 2.74 11.62
CA GLU A 156 -16.11 1.28 11.68
C GLU A 156 -14.76 0.78 12.17
N GLU A 157 -14.75 -0.37 12.85
CA GLU A 157 -13.51 -1.00 13.29
C GLU A 157 -12.69 -1.43 12.07
N ARG A 158 -11.36 -1.37 12.21
CA ARG A 158 -10.41 -1.74 11.17
C ARG A 158 -9.47 -2.81 11.68
N GLU A 159 -9.12 -3.72 10.79
CA GLU A 159 -8.19 -4.82 11.09
C GLU A 159 -6.77 -4.42 10.66
N LEU A 160 -5.75 -5.06 11.23
CA LEU A 160 -4.35 -4.74 10.90
C LEU A 160 -4.03 -4.94 9.40
N SER A 161 -4.80 -5.81 8.72
CA SER A 161 -4.69 -6.06 7.28
C SER A 161 -4.93 -4.83 6.41
N ASP A 162 -5.62 -3.81 6.92
CA ASP A 162 -5.80 -2.54 6.22
C ASP A 162 -4.47 -1.80 5.99
N TRP A 163 -3.43 -2.13 6.76
CA TRP A 163 -2.06 -1.62 6.63
C TRP A 163 -1.06 -2.72 6.23
N GLU A 164 -1.52 -3.88 5.76
CA GLU A 164 -0.63 -4.96 5.32
C GLU A 164 0.24 -4.50 4.15
N GLY A 165 1.54 -4.78 4.22
CA GLY A 165 2.50 -4.32 3.22
C GLY A 165 3.85 -3.92 3.81
N GLN A 166 4.72 -3.45 2.92
CA GLN A 166 6.04 -2.96 3.25
C GLN A 166 6.08 -1.45 3.05
N TRP A 167 6.66 -0.74 4.01
CA TRP A 167 6.53 0.69 4.14
C TRP A 167 7.87 1.37 4.40
N GLN A 168 8.05 2.58 3.87
CA GLN A 168 9.23 3.42 3.99
C GLN A 168 8.91 4.76 4.65
N SER A 169 9.78 5.21 5.56
CA SER A 169 9.67 6.50 6.21
C SER A 169 10.02 7.65 5.26
N VAL A 170 9.23 8.73 5.31
CA VAL A 170 9.55 9.97 4.56
C VAL A 170 10.56 10.87 5.26
N HIS A 171 11.00 10.52 6.48
CA HIS A 171 11.93 11.33 7.29
C HIS A 171 13.24 11.62 6.54
N THR A 172 13.83 10.58 5.95
CA THR A 172 15.13 10.68 5.26
C THR A 172 15.02 11.54 4.00
N TYR A 173 13.94 11.40 3.23
CA TYR A 173 13.69 12.26 2.06
C TYR A 173 13.55 13.75 2.44
N LEU A 174 12.91 14.06 3.57
CA LEU A 174 12.85 15.43 4.06
C LEU A 174 14.23 15.96 4.47
N ALA A 175 15.02 15.13 5.18
CA ALA A 175 16.34 15.50 5.66
C ALA A 175 17.34 15.75 4.51
N ASP A 176 17.27 14.93 3.46
CA ASP A 176 18.12 15.04 2.27
C ASP A 176 17.71 16.20 1.34
N GLY A 177 16.51 16.76 1.54
CA GLY A 177 15.97 17.87 0.77
C GLY A 177 15.17 17.45 -0.47
N ASP A 178 14.91 16.16 -0.64
CA ASP A 178 14.12 15.64 -1.76
C ASP A 178 12.67 16.13 -1.74
N LEU A 179 12.14 16.46 -0.55
CA LEU A 179 10.79 17.01 -0.37
C LEU A 179 10.72 18.54 -0.36
N ASP A 180 11.80 19.25 -0.72
CA ASP A 180 11.81 20.73 -0.70
C ASP A 180 10.74 21.34 -1.63
N GLU A 181 10.51 20.73 -2.80
CA GLU A 181 9.47 21.13 -3.75
C GLU A 181 8.05 21.04 -3.14
N VAL A 182 7.79 20.02 -2.32
CA VAL A 182 6.51 19.87 -1.59
C VAL A 182 6.32 21.01 -0.59
N MET A 183 7.40 21.40 0.12
CA MET A 183 7.34 22.50 1.08
C MET A 183 7.10 23.85 0.40
N GLU A 184 7.72 24.07 -0.77
CA GLU A 184 7.46 25.23 -1.62
C GLU A 184 6.01 25.26 -2.09
N HIS A 185 5.49 24.14 -2.60
CA HIS A 185 4.10 24.02 -3.02
C HIS A 185 3.11 24.37 -1.89
N LYS A 186 3.31 23.81 -0.70
CA LYS A 186 2.46 24.11 0.47
C LYS A 186 2.56 25.57 0.92
N ALA A 187 3.70 26.21 0.74
CA ALA A 187 3.88 27.63 1.01
C ALA A 187 3.15 28.52 0.00
N GLU A 188 3.16 28.17 -1.28
CA GLU A 188 2.42 28.89 -2.33
C GLU A 188 0.90 28.77 -2.15
N ALA A 189 0.42 27.62 -1.67
CA ALA A 189 -1.00 27.37 -1.39
C ALA A 189 -1.47 27.95 -0.05
N ALA A 190 -0.58 28.44 0.81
CA ALA A 190 -0.94 28.93 2.13
C ALA A 190 -1.65 30.29 2.09
N ASP A 191 -2.78 30.42 2.79
CA ASP A 191 -3.44 31.72 3.01
C ASP A 191 -2.61 32.67 3.88
N ASP A 192 -1.77 32.11 4.75
CA ASP A 192 -0.93 32.84 5.69
C ASP A 192 0.49 33.02 5.13
N PRO A 193 0.91 34.25 4.76
CA PRO A 193 2.22 34.49 4.19
C PRO A 193 3.38 34.25 5.15
N GLU A 194 3.14 34.06 6.45
CA GLU A 194 4.17 33.65 7.41
C GLU A 194 4.52 32.15 7.29
N LYS A 195 3.66 31.35 6.65
CA LYS A 195 3.91 29.92 6.38
C LYS A 195 4.75 29.72 5.12
N THR A 196 6.04 30.05 5.24
CA THR A 196 7.04 29.86 4.18
C THR A 196 7.41 28.38 4.00
N ALA A 197 8.17 28.05 2.94
CA ALA A 197 8.73 26.72 2.75
C ALA A 197 9.62 26.30 3.93
N GLU A 198 10.37 27.24 4.52
CA GLU A 198 11.19 26.99 5.72
C GLU A 198 10.32 26.69 6.95
N TYR A 199 9.19 27.39 7.12
CA TYR A 199 8.21 27.07 8.16
C TYR A 199 7.66 25.65 8.01
N TYR A 200 7.22 25.28 6.80
CA TYR A 200 6.72 23.93 6.55
C TYR A 200 7.80 22.88 6.75
N LYS A 201 9.02 23.12 6.27
CA LYS A 201 10.14 22.21 6.49
C LYS A 201 10.40 22.00 7.98
N GLU A 202 10.42 23.05 8.81
CA GLU A 202 10.56 22.91 10.27
C GLU A 202 9.39 22.14 10.90
N TYR A 203 8.16 22.43 10.48
CA TYR A 203 6.95 21.76 10.96
C TYR A 203 6.98 20.25 10.66
N TYR A 204 7.21 19.89 9.40
CA TYR A 204 7.29 18.49 8.95
C TYR A 204 8.55 17.77 9.47
N THR A 205 9.63 18.49 9.78
CA THR A 205 10.82 17.88 10.40
C THR A 205 10.48 17.31 11.77
N LYS A 206 9.73 18.04 12.59
CA LYS A 206 9.25 17.56 13.90
C LYS A 206 8.24 16.43 13.73
N GLY A 207 7.32 16.59 12.78
CA GLY A 207 6.31 15.58 12.47
C GLY A 207 6.93 14.23 12.07
N TYR A 208 7.83 14.22 11.10
CA TYR A 208 8.35 12.99 10.51
C TYR A 208 9.52 12.36 11.28
N GLU A 209 10.05 12.99 12.33
CA GLU A 209 11.24 12.50 13.05
C GLU A 209 11.07 11.06 13.55
N THR A 210 11.94 10.16 13.06
CA THR A 210 11.98 8.75 13.49
C THR A 210 13.32 8.10 13.13
N ASP A 211 13.73 7.14 13.95
CA ASP A 211 14.82 6.20 13.66
C ASP A 211 14.35 4.93 12.90
N ILE A 212 13.04 4.69 12.82
CA ILE A 212 12.46 3.53 12.13
C ILE A 212 12.27 3.85 10.65
N GLN A 213 13.15 3.30 9.82
CA GLN A 213 13.20 3.54 8.38
C GLN A 213 12.18 2.71 7.59
N TYR A 214 11.98 1.45 8.00
CA TYR A 214 11.07 0.55 7.32
C TYR A 214 10.16 -0.18 8.30
N ILE A 215 8.93 -0.41 7.85
CA ILE A 215 7.94 -1.21 8.57
C ILE A 215 7.41 -2.28 7.63
N ASP A 216 7.38 -3.52 8.08
CA ASP A 216 6.75 -4.64 7.37
C ASP A 216 5.60 -5.16 8.23
N ILE A 217 4.40 -5.24 7.64
CA ILE A 217 3.17 -5.67 8.30
C ILE A 217 2.64 -6.87 7.51
N HIS A 218 2.58 -8.03 8.15
CA HIS A 218 2.04 -9.24 7.54
C HIS A 218 1.22 -10.05 8.55
N GLY A 219 -0.07 -10.22 8.29
CA GLY A 219 -0.99 -10.83 9.24
C GLY A 219 -1.05 -10.04 10.55
N SER A 220 -0.65 -10.67 11.67
CA SER A 220 -0.55 -10.00 12.99
C SER A 220 0.84 -9.46 13.31
N GLU A 221 1.86 -9.82 12.53
CA GLU A 221 3.25 -9.48 12.83
C GLU A 221 3.59 -8.11 12.24
N VAL A 222 4.16 -7.25 13.07
CA VAL A 222 4.73 -5.96 12.67
C VAL A 222 6.23 -6.00 12.94
N THR A 223 7.02 -5.66 11.94
CA THR A 223 8.49 -5.60 12.01
C THR A 223 8.97 -4.18 11.80
N PHE A 224 9.74 -3.64 12.74
CA PHE A 224 10.43 -2.36 12.61
C PHE A 224 11.88 -2.61 12.20
N THR A 225 12.36 -1.82 11.23
CA THR A 225 13.77 -1.76 10.83
C THR A 225 14.30 -0.36 11.07
N ASP A 226 15.34 -0.22 11.89
CA ASP A 226 15.96 1.07 12.19
C ASP A 226 16.99 1.52 11.13
N GLU A 227 17.58 2.71 11.33
CA GLU A 227 18.62 3.28 10.47
C GLU A 227 19.91 2.45 10.38
N GLU A 228 20.19 1.60 11.39
CA GLU A 228 21.33 0.68 11.39
C GLU A 228 21.01 -0.64 10.68
N GLY A 229 19.75 -0.85 10.30
CA GLY A 229 19.24 -2.08 9.69
C GLY A 229 18.93 -3.17 10.71
N GLU A 230 18.87 -2.85 12.01
CA GLU A 230 18.42 -3.81 13.01
C GLU A 230 16.91 -3.99 12.94
N GLN A 231 16.47 -5.25 13.03
CA GLN A 231 15.06 -5.61 12.95
C GLN A 231 14.52 -6.11 14.29
N GLN A 232 13.34 -5.65 14.67
CA GLN A 232 12.56 -6.16 15.78
C GLN A 232 11.11 -6.40 15.34
N SER A 233 10.50 -7.49 15.79
CA SER A 233 9.15 -7.89 15.38
C SER A 233 8.30 -8.30 16.57
N ALA A 234 7.00 -8.07 16.49
CA ALA A 234 6.03 -8.63 17.42
C ALA A 234 4.65 -8.77 16.78
N ASP A 235 3.86 -9.70 17.32
CA ASP A 235 2.44 -9.81 17.01
C ASP A 235 1.65 -8.69 17.70
N TYR A 236 0.61 -8.19 17.05
CA TYR A 236 -0.32 -7.20 17.59
C TYR A 236 -1.77 -7.68 17.48
N GLU A 237 -2.58 -7.31 18.48
CA GLU A 237 -4.02 -7.53 18.50
C GLU A 237 -4.76 -6.18 18.59
N HIS A 238 -5.95 -6.12 17.99
CA HIS A 238 -6.78 -4.92 18.00
C HIS A 238 -7.18 -4.50 19.44
N ASP A 239 -7.03 -3.21 19.76
CA ASP A 239 -7.35 -2.59 21.07
C ASP A 239 -8.30 -1.40 20.91
N GLY A 240 -9.14 -1.43 19.87
CA GLY A 240 -10.17 -0.44 19.59
C GLY A 240 -9.65 0.81 18.87
N HIS A 241 -10.50 1.82 18.78
CA HIS A 241 -10.16 3.12 18.22
C HIS A 241 -10.47 4.26 19.20
N GLU A 242 -9.88 5.42 18.96
CA GLU A 242 -10.14 6.65 19.70
C GLU A 242 -10.36 7.81 18.73
N VAL A 243 -11.32 8.68 19.05
CA VAL A 243 -11.57 9.88 18.25
C VAL A 243 -10.96 11.09 18.91
N LEU A 244 -10.06 11.75 18.20
CA LEU A 244 -9.40 12.97 18.62
C LEU A 244 -10.12 14.19 18.04
N GLU A 245 -10.23 15.24 18.84
CA GLU A 245 -10.77 16.55 18.43
C GLU A 245 -9.64 17.57 18.43
N TYR A 246 -9.45 18.27 17.32
CA TYR A 246 -8.37 19.25 17.17
C TYR A 246 -8.89 20.68 17.29
N GLU A 247 -7.99 21.63 17.61
CA GLU A 247 -8.35 23.03 17.88
C GLU A 247 -9.10 23.71 16.72
N ARG A 248 -8.84 23.30 15.47
CA ARG A 248 -9.49 23.85 14.27
C ARG A 248 -10.90 23.27 14.05
N GLY A 249 -11.35 22.36 14.90
CA GLY A 249 -12.66 21.72 14.86
C GLY A 249 -12.74 20.49 13.95
N ASN A 250 -11.66 20.17 13.23
CA ASN A 250 -11.49 18.89 12.56
C ASN A 250 -11.16 17.79 13.58
N ARG A 251 -11.35 16.54 13.17
CA ARG A 251 -11.22 15.35 14.01
C ARG A 251 -10.39 14.29 13.30
N GLY A 252 -9.83 13.36 14.06
CA GLY A 252 -9.08 12.22 13.54
C GLY A 252 -9.41 10.96 14.32
N VAL A 253 -9.21 9.79 13.72
CA VAL A 253 -9.39 8.49 14.38
C VAL A 253 -8.02 7.83 14.55
N ARG A 254 -7.72 7.36 15.75
CA ARG A 254 -6.56 6.52 16.06
C ARG A 254 -7.02 5.08 16.18
N PHE A 255 -6.57 4.20 15.29
CA PHE A 255 -6.79 2.75 15.41
C PHE A 255 -5.67 2.13 16.22
N VAL A 256 -5.99 1.56 17.38
CA VAL A 256 -5.01 1.13 18.38
C VAL A 256 -4.82 -0.38 18.31
N PHE A 257 -3.56 -0.79 18.30
CA PHE A 257 -3.18 -2.19 18.42
C PHE A 257 -2.21 -2.38 19.57
N LYS A 258 -2.31 -3.52 20.24
CA LYS A 258 -1.53 -3.86 21.41
C LYS A 258 -0.68 -5.09 21.15
N ARG A 259 0.60 -5.00 21.53
CA ARG A 259 1.55 -6.08 21.37
C ARG A 259 1.13 -7.32 22.17
N VAL A 260 1.16 -8.47 21.52
CA VAL A 260 0.98 -9.78 22.11
C VAL A 260 2.35 -10.31 22.59
N GLY A 261 2.38 -10.80 23.83
CA GLY A 261 3.58 -11.39 24.41
C GLY A 261 4.61 -10.39 24.97
N ASP A 262 5.75 -10.95 25.37
CA ASP A 262 6.72 -10.27 26.25
C ASP A 262 7.96 -9.71 25.52
N ASN A 263 7.89 -9.47 24.21
CA ASN A 263 9.02 -8.86 23.47
C ASN A 263 9.16 -7.37 23.78
N ASP A 264 9.79 -7.05 24.90
CA ASP A 264 10.02 -5.69 25.43
C ASP A 264 10.88 -4.77 24.54
N LYS A 265 11.40 -5.28 23.42
CA LYS A 265 12.09 -4.47 22.40
C LYS A 265 11.15 -3.80 21.41
N MET A 266 9.93 -4.30 21.26
CA MET A 266 8.88 -3.67 20.45
C MET A 266 8.00 -2.80 21.34
N PRO A 267 7.31 -1.78 20.82
CA PRO A 267 6.40 -0.96 21.62
C PRO A 267 5.21 -1.80 22.12
N LYS A 268 4.66 -1.49 23.29
CA LYS A 268 3.45 -2.18 23.78
C LYS A 268 2.20 -1.81 22.99
N TYR A 269 2.13 -0.59 22.47
CA TYR A 269 1.03 -0.09 21.67
C TYR A 269 1.55 0.56 20.40
N ILE A 270 0.82 0.36 19.32
CA ILE A 270 0.93 1.12 18.08
C ILE A 270 -0.43 1.72 17.74
N GLN A 271 -0.46 2.91 17.16
CA GLN A 271 -1.69 3.59 16.77
C GLN A 271 -1.55 4.14 15.35
N PHE A 272 -2.46 3.75 14.47
CA PHE A 272 -2.51 4.23 13.09
C PHE A 272 -3.46 5.42 12.96
N SER A 273 -3.08 6.37 12.11
CA SER A 273 -3.92 7.46 11.61
C SER A 273 -3.59 7.70 10.14
N ASP A 274 -4.55 7.50 9.25
CA ASP A 274 -4.36 7.54 7.78
C ASP A 274 -5.52 8.25 7.06
N HIS A 275 -6.23 9.12 7.79
CA HIS A 275 -7.39 9.89 7.28
C HIS A 275 -8.63 9.05 6.96
N ALA A 276 -8.59 7.73 7.12
CA ALA A 276 -9.75 6.85 7.01
C ALA A 276 -10.46 6.65 8.36
N ILE A 277 -11.74 6.29 8.31
CA ILE A 277 -12.54 6.00 9.51
C ILE A 277 -13.28 4.65 9.45
N ALA A 278 -13.13 3.91 8.36
CA ALA A 278 -13.79 2.63 8.10
C ALA A 278 -12.85 1.73 7.26
N PRO A 279 -13.12 0.41 7.14
CA PRO A 279 -12.26 -0.53 6.42
C PRO A 279 -11.89 -0.07 5.01
N GLN A 280 -10.60 0.13 4.80
CA GLN A 280 -9.98 0.38 3.50
C GLN A 280 -8.46 0.16 3.59
N GLU A 281 -7.86 -0.17 2.46
CA GLU A 281 -6.41 -0.24 2.33
C GLU A 281 -5.80 1.15 2.53
N ALA A 282 -4.73 1.23 3.32
CA ALA A 282 -4.01 2.47 3.55
C ALA A 282 -3.14 2.82 2.33
N LEU A 283 -3.12 4.10 1.97
CA LEU A 283 -2.24 4.61 0.91
C LEU A 283 -0.97 5.26 1.48
N HIS A 284 -1.10 5.83 2.67
CA HIS A 284 -0.01 6.24 3.55
C HIS A 284 -0.56 6.29 4.97
N TYR A 285 0.29 6.35 5.99
CA TYR A 285 -0.19 6.52 7.37
C TYR A 285 0.80 7.24 8.27
N HIS A 286 0.27 7.78 9.36
CA HIS A 286 1.01 8.19 10.54
C HIS A 286 0.97 7.08 11.59
N LEU A 287 2.13 6.76 12.17
CA LEU A 287 2.25 5.73 13.21
C LEU A 287 2.77 6.33 14.51
N TYR A 288 2.07 6.02 15.61
CA TYR A 288 2.47 6.40 16.95
C TYR A 288 2.74 5.13 17.75
N TRP A 289 3.85 5.07 18.48
CA TRP A 289 4.19 3.86 19.21
C TRP A 289 4.88 4.13 20.55
N GLY A 290 4.62 3.25 21.52
CA GLY A 290 5.16 3.39 22.87
C GLY A 290 4.50 2.46 23.88
N ASP A 291 4.84 2.63 25.15
CA ASP A 291 4.38 1.75 26.23
C ASP A 291 3.16 2.28 27.02
N ASP A 292 2.80 3.54 26.81
CA ASP A 292 1.64 4.20 27.40
C ASP A 292 0.63 4.61 26.31
N ARG A 293 -0.52 3.95 26.29
CA ARG A 293 -1.59 4.20 25.31
C ARG A 293 -2.10 5.63 25.36
N GLN A 294 -2.21 6.24 26.54
CA GLN A 294 -2.78 7.59 26.69
C GLN A 294 -1.77 8.65 26.26
N GLU A 295 -0.49 8.50 26.62
CA GLU A 295 0.56 9.43 26.17
C GLU A 295 0.63 9.51 24.64
N LEU A 296 0.43 8.38 23.94
CA LEU A 296 0.36 8.37 22.46
C LEU A 296 -0.87 9.10 21.89
N LEU A 297 -2.00 9.10 22.59
CA LEU A 297 -3.19 9.85 22.16
C LEU A 297 -3.03 11.35 22.38
N ASP A 298 -2.24 11.72 23.39
CA ASP A 298 -1.92 13.12 23.70
C ASP A 298 -0.80 13.66 22.77
N GLU A 299 -0.04 12.78 22.09
CA GLU A 299 0.98 13.12 21.10
C GLU A 299 0.36 13.56 19.77
N VAL A 300 0.65 14.80 19.39
CA VAL A 300 0.14 15.47 18.19
C VAL A 300 1.22 16.27 17.44
N GLU A 301 2.46 16.27 17.93
CA GLU A 301 3.59 17.00 17.35
C GLU A 301 4.50 16.09 16.52
N HIS A 302 4.70 14.84 16.96
CA HIS A 302 5.50 13.82 16.26
C HIS A 302 4.57 12.74 15.70
N TRP A 303 4.55 12.61 14.39
CA TRP A 303 3.70 11.71 13.61
C TRP A 303 4.52 11.10 12.46
N PRO A 304 5.44 10.19 12.78
CA PRO A 304 6.23 9.47 11.78
C PRO A 304 5.33 8.92 10.67
N THR A 305 5.70 9.17 9.43
CA THR A 305 4.84 8.98 8.27
C THR A 305 5.47 8.02 7.28
N TYR A 306 4.66 7.10 6.78
CA TYR A 306 5.11 6.00 5.96
C TYR A 306 4.28 5.87 4.68
N TYR A 307 4.97 5.61 3.57
CA TYR A 307 4.42 5.29 2.25
C TYR A 307 4.82 3.87 1.83
N PRO A 308 4.14 3.24 0.86
CA PRO A 308 4.52 1.92 0.37
C PRO A 308 5.98 1.88 -0.13
N ILE A 309 6.68 0.77 0.08
CA ILE A 309 8.13 0.62 -0.17
C ILE A 309 8.52 0.77 -1.63
N ASP A 310 7.59 0.52 -2.54
CA ASP A 310 7.75 0.58 -3.99
C ASP A 310 7.45 1.96 -4.57
N TYR A 311 6.90 2.89 -3.78
CA TYR A 311 6.73 4.27 -4.20
C TYR A 311 8.09 4.92 -4.42
N THR A 312 8.27 5.51 -5.60
CA THR A 312 9.40 6.38 -5.90
C THR A 312 9.21 7.74 -5.22
N ILE A 313 10.31 8.47 -5.03
CA ILE A 313 10.26 9.84 -4.50
C ILE A 313 9.37 10.78 -5.32
N GLU A 314 9.26 10.58 -6.64
CA GLU A 314 8.38 11.38 -7.49
C GLU A 314 6.90 11.07 -7.22
N GLN A 315 6.54 9.81 -6.96
CA GLN A 315 5.18 9.42 -6.55
C GLN A 315 4.83 10.01 -5.19
N ILE A 316 5.72 9.87 -4.20
CA ILE A 316 5.53 10.44 -2.87
C ILE A 316 5.32 11.96 -2.96
N LYS A 317 6.14 12.67 -3.75
CA LYS A 317 5.99 14.11 -3.95
C LYS A 317 4.65 14.49 -4.58
N ALA A 318 4.21 13.77 -5.61
CA ALA A 318 2.93 14.01 -6.27
C ALA A 318 1.77 13.85 -5.26
N ASP A 319 1.79 12.76 -4.49
CA ASP A 319 0.80 12.48 -3.45
C ASP A 319 0.74 13.57 -2.39
N MET A 320 1.91 13.94 -1.84
CA MET A 320 2.00 14.98 -0.80
C MET A 320 1.59 16.37 -1.28
N MET A 321 1.68 16.66 -2.58
CA MET A 321 1.23 17.93 -3.19
C MET A 321 -0.28 17.95 -3.45
N ALA A 322 -0.91 16.78 -3.61
CA ALA A 322 -2.36 16.68 -3.70
C ALA A 322 -3.06 16.86 -2.32
N HIS A 323 -2.30 16.72 -1.22
CA HIS A 323 -2.75 16.91 0.17
C HIS A 323 -2.38 18.29 0.75
#